data_AF-A0A7C2TPH1-F1
#
_entry.id   AF-A0A7C2TPH1-F1
#
_cell.length_a   1.000
_cell.length_b   1.000
_cell.length_c   1.000
_cell.angle_alpha   90.00
_cell.angle_beta   90.00
_cell.angle_gamma   90.00
#
_symmetry.space_group_name_H-M   'P 1'
#
loop_
_entity.id
_entity.type
_entity.pdbx_description
1 polymer ?
#
loop_
_entity_poly.entity_id
_entity_poly.type
_entity_poly.pdbx_seq_one_letter_code
_entity_poly.pdbx_strand_id
1 'polypeptide(L)'
;MRILEEADACRETGGTGALLRREGLYSSSLATWRRQRQEGTLAGLSPKRRGRKGDDEAARENKRLRRENERLRRQLEQAKTVIEVQKKLSDVLGIVLPQTDPIEED
;
A
#
# COMPACT_ATOMS: atom_id res chain seq x y z
N MET A 1 -13.19 6.80 23.01
CA MET A 1 -12.80 6.37 24.38
C MET A 1 -13.80 6.97 25.35
N ARG A 2 -14.82 6.18 25.75
CA ARG A 2 -16.04 6.66 26.42
C ARG A 2 -15.80 7.51 27.67
N ILE A 3 -14.84 7.14 28.52
CA ILE A 3 -14.59 7.81 29.81
C ILE A 3 -13.98 9.21 29.63
N LEU A 4 -13.09 9.41 28.65
CA LEU A 4 -12.52 10.74 28.36
C LEU A 4 -13.58 11.69 27.78
N GLU A 5 -14.44 11.17 26.90
CA GLU A 5 -15.55 11.93 26.31
C GLU A 5 -16.57 12.34 27.37
N GLU A 6 -16.90 11.44 28.30
CA GLU A 6 -17.80 11.72 29.42
C GLU A 6 -17.19 12.71 30.41
N ALA A 7 -15.88 12.58 30.71
CA ALA A 7 -15.16 13.51 31.57
C ALA A 7 -15.05 14.93 30.96
N ASP A 8 -14.95 15.04 29.64
CA ASP A 8 -14.93 16.31 28.90
C ASP A 8 -16.36 16.91 28.78
N ALA A 9 -17.41 16.08 28.82
CA ALA A 9 -18.81 16.50 28.80
C ALA A 9 -19.34 16.96 30.18
N CYS A 10 -18.71 16.56 31.29
CA CYS A 10 -19.05 17.02 32.63
C CYS A 10 -18.77 18.53 32.80
N ARG A 11 -19.82 19.36 32.73
CA ARG A 11 -19.73 20.83 32.96
C ARG A 11 -20.08 21.27 34.38
N GLU A 12 -20.65 20.38 35.18
CA GLU A 12 -21.04 20.64 36.57
C GLU A 12 -19.83 20.63 37.51
N THR A 13 -19.78 21.55 38.46
CA THR A 13 -18.78 21.57 39.53
C THR A 13 -18.82 20.25 40.31
N GLY A 14 -17.76 19.44 40.18
CA GLY A 14 -17.65 18.14 40.84
C GLY A 14 -18.13 16.94 40.00
N GLY A 15 -18.71 17.15 38.82
CA GLY A 15 -19.22 16.08 37.95
C GLY A 15 -18.13 15.09 37.52
N THR A 16 -16.95 15.60 37.14
CA THR A 16 -15.78 14.77 36.82
C THR A 16 -15.32 13.95 38.04
N GLY A 17 -15.41 14.50 39.26
CA GLY A 17 -15.07 13.77 40.48
C GLY A 17 -16.06 12.64 40.80
N ALA A 18 -17.35 12.85 40.54
CA ALA A 18 -18.37 11.80 40.69
C ALA A 18 -18.18 10.66 39.68
N LEU A 19 -17.90 11.01 38.42
CA LEU A 19 -17.53 10.06 37.36
C LEU A 19 -16.32 9.20 37.78
N LEU A 20 -15.25 9.84 38.26
CA LEU A 20 -14.03 9.13 38.68
C LEU A 20 -14.28 8.15 39.83
N ARG A 21 -15.11 8.52 40.82
CA ARG A 21 -15.47 7.59 41.92
C ARG A 21 -16.32 6.41 41.43
N ARG A 22 -17.23 6.64 40.49
CA ARG A 22 -18.07 5.58 39.91
C ARG A 22 -17.25 4.57 39.12
N GLU A 23 -16.28 5.05 38.35
CA GLU A 23 -15.40 4.20 37.53
C GLU A 23 -14.19 3.66 38.32
N GLY A 24 -14.03 4.04 39.60
CA GLY A 24 -12.89 3.63 40.44
C GLY A 24 -11.54 4.19 39.98
N LEU A 25 -11.55 5.34 39.29
CA LEU A 25 -10.39 5.96 38.66
C LEU A 25 -9.85 7.13 39.46
N TYR A 26 -8.54 7.35 39.37
CA TYR A 26 -7.88 8.51 39.96
C TYR A 26 -7.72 9.64 38.96
N SER A 27 -7.66 10.88 39.46
CA SER A 27 -7.43 12.08 38.64
C SER A 27 -6.10 12.03 37.86
N SER A 28 -5.09 11.35 38.42
CA SER A 28 -3.80 11.10 37.77
C SER A 28 -3.94 10.22 36.51
N SER A 29 -4.84 9.24 36.52
CA SER A 29 -5.16 8.41 35.35
C SER A 29 -5.77 9.25 34.24
N LEU A 30 -6.71 10.13 34.59
CA LEU A 30 -7.35 11.03 33.63
C LEU A 30 -6.34 12.02 33.01
N ALA A 31 -5.44 12.57 33.83
CA ALA A 31 -4.37 13.45 33.35
C ALA A 31 -3.41 12.72 32.40
N THR A 32 -3.04 11.48 32.74
CA THR A 32 -2.18 10.63 31.90
C THR A 32 -2.85 10.33 30.56
N TRP A 33 -4.13 9.97 30.55
CA TRP A 33 -4.87 9.70 29.32
C TRP A 33 -5.09 10.95 28.46
N ARG A 34 -5.33 12.11 29.07
CA ARG A 34 -5.39 13.39 28.32
C ARG A 34 -4.06 13.71 27.65
N ARG A 35 -2.94 13.53 28.36
CA ARG A 35 -1.59 13.70 27.80
C ARG A 35 -1.35 12.72 26.66
N GLN A 36 -1.66 11.44 26.84
CA GLN A 36 -1.53 10.42 25.79
C GLN A 36 -2.41 10.70 24.57
N ARG A 37 -3.57 11.35 24.75
CA ARG A 37 -4.44 11.80 23.64
C ARG A 37 -3.80 12.97 22.88
N GLN A 38 -3.26 13.95 23.59
CA GLN A 38 -2.59 15.12 23.01
C GLN A 38 -1.29 14.73 22.28
N GLU A 39 -0.51 13.80 22.84
CA GLU A 39 0.71 13.26 22.23
C GLU A 39 0.41 12.32 21.04
N GLY A 40 -0.86 12.05 20.72
CA GLY A 40 -1.26 11.12 19.68
C GLY A 40 -0.99 9.65 20.03
N THR A 41 -0.45 9.37 21.22
CA THR A 41 -0.16 8.01 21.74
C THR A 41 -1.41 7.15 21.85
N LEU A 42 -2.57 7.73 22.18
CA LEU A 42 -3.87 7.04 22.18
C LEU A 42 -4.34 6.64 20.78
N ALA A 43 -3.96 7.39 19.74
CA ALA A 43 -4.13 6.98 18.34
C ALA A 43 -2.99 6.03 17.89
N GLY A 44 -1.81 6.12 18.51
CA GLY A 44 -0.63 5.28 18.31
C GLY A 44 -0.73 3.88 18.92
N LEU A 45 -1.85 3.53 19.57
CA LEU A 45 -2.17 2.16 20.00
C LEU A 45 -2.63 1.26 18.84
N SER A 46 -2.88 1.81 17.64
CA SER A 46 -2.88 0.98 16.43
C SER A 46 -1.47 0.44 16.19
N PRO A 47 -1.29 -0.85 15.88
CA PRO A 47 0.04 -1.45 15.72
C PRO A 47 0.82 -0.75 14.59
N LYS A 48 1.64 0.22 14.95
CA LYS A 48 2.60 0.83 14.03
C LYS A 48 3.75 -0.16 13.89
N ARG A 49 3.93 -0.74 12.69
CA ARG A 49 5.07 -1.61 12.39
C ARG A 49 6.36 -0.90 12.83
N ARG A 50 6.99 -1.44 13.86
CA ARG A 50 8.27 -0.95 14.37
C ARG A 50 9.36 -1.48 13.43
N GLY A 51 10.05 -0.59 12.72
CA GLY A 51 11.14 -0.93 11.80
C GLY A 51 11.35 0.11 10.69
N ARG A 52 12.54 0.09 10.07
CA ARG A 52 12.85 0.89 8.87
C ARG A 52 11.88 0.48 7.76
N LYS A 53 11.25 1.45 7.09
CA LYS A 53 10.37 1.20 5.94
C LYS A 53 11.20 0.47 4.86
N GLY A 54 10.93 -0.82 4.64
CA GLY A 54 11.67 -1.67 3.70
C GLY A 54 11.35 -1.40 2.22
N ASP A 55 11.08 -0.14 1.86
CA ASP A 55 10.48 0.21 0.57
C ASP A 55 11.53 0.58 -0.50
N ASP A 56 12.78 0.87 -0.14
CA ASP A 56 13.73 1.43 -1.12
C ASP A 56 14.24 0.38 -2.13
N GLU A 57 14.49 -0.86 -1.71
CA GLU A 57 15.03 -1.90 -2.58
C GLU A 57 13.93 -2.49 -3.49
N ALA A 58 12.77 -2.82 -2.92
CA ALA A 58 11.63 -3.32 -3.67
C ALA A 58 11.09 -2.28 -4.68
N ALA A 59 11.12 -0.97 -4.34
CA ALA A 59 10.72 0.08 -5.28
C ALA A 59 11.73 0.27 -6.41
N ARG A 60 13.04 0.17 -6.12
CA ARG A 60 14.10 0.22 -7.15
C ARG A 60 13.98 -0.96 -8.10
N GLU A 61 13.77 -2.15 -7.57
CA GLU A 61 13.62 -3.36 -8.37
C GLU A 61 12.38 -3.29 -9.26
N ASN A 62 11.24 -2.86 -8.71
CA ASN A 62 10.03 -2.63 -9.50
C ASN A 62 10.26 -1.63 -10.63
N LYS A 63 11.00 -0.55 -10.38
CA LYS A 63 11.30 0.45 -11.41
C LYS A 63 12.21 -0.12 -12.51
N ARG A 64 13.18 -0.96 -12.14
CA ARG A 64 14.06 -1.67 -13.08
C ARG A 64 13.24 -2.63 -13.95
N LEU A 65 12.47 -3.51 -13.32
CA LEU A 65 11.64 -4.51 -13.99
C LEU A 65 10.62 -3.85 -14.93
N ARG A 66 9.99 -2.75 -14.54
CA ARG A 66 9.05 -2.01 -15.40
C ARG A 66 9.71 -1.48 -16.68
N ARG A 67 10.91 -0.92 -16.57
CA ARG A 67 11.67 -0.41 -17.73
C ARG A 67 12.07 -1.54 -18.67
N GLU A 68 12.51 -2.66 -18.11
CA GLU A 68 12.87 -3.83 -18.88
C GLU A 68 11.65 -4.44 -19.59
N ASN A 69 10.53 -4.57 -18.89
CA ASN A 69 9.30 -5.07 -19.47
C ASN A 69 8.81 -4.18 -20.63
N GLU A 70 8.87 -2.86 -20.47
CA GLU A 70 8.53 -1.92 -21.54
C GLU A 70 9.46 -2.06 -22.76
N ARG A 71 10.78 -2.18 -22.52
CA ARG A 71 11.75 -2.42 -23.59
C ARG A 71 11.48 -3.73 -24.34
N LEU A 72 11.25 -4.81 -23.60
CA LEU A 72 10.96 -6.13 -24.18
C LEU A 72 9.66 -6.11 -24.98
N ARG A 73 8.61 -5.45 -24.48
CA ARG A 73 7.35 -5.27 -25.23
C ARG A 73 7.56 -4.56 -26.56
N ARG A 74 8.35 -3.48 -26.59
CA ARG A 74 8.66 -2.77 -27.84
C ARG A 74 9.44 -3.64 -28.82
N GLN A 75 10.40 -4.43 -28.34
CA GLN A 75 11.15 -5.37 -29.19
C GLN A 75 10.24 -6.47 -29.75
N LEU A 76 9.32 -6.98 -28.93
CA LEU A 76 8.36 -7.99 -29.32
C LEU A 76 7.39 -7.45 -30.39
N GLU A 77 6.94 -6.21 -30.25
CA GLU A 77 6.09 -5.56 -31.25
C GLU A 77 6.80 -5.31 -32.59
N GLN A 78 8.08 -4.91 -32.55
CA GLN A 78 8.91 -4.80 -33.75
C GLN A 78 9.08 -6.17 -34.43
N ALA A 79 9.38 -7.22 -33.67
CA ALA A 79 9.53 -8.58 -34.20
C ALA A 79 8.21 -9.08 -34.82
N LYS A 80 7.07 -8.85 -34.16
CA LYS A 80 5.74 -9.17 -34.70
C LYS A 80 5.47 -8.47 -36.02
N THR A 81 5.81 -7.17 -36.12
CA THR A 81 5.66 -6.40 -37.36
C THR A 81 6.51 -6.97 -38.50
N VAL A 82 7.76 -7.33 -38.21
CA VAL A 82 8.65 -7.97 -39.20
C VAL A 82 8.06 -9.30 -39.68
N ILE A 83 7.59 -10.14 -38.75
CA ILE A 83 6.95 -11.42 -39.08
C ILE A 83 5.72 -11.21 -39.95
N GLU A 84 4.89 -10.21 -39.65
CA GLU A 84 3.70 -9.90 -40.44
C GLU A 84 4.06 -9.48 -41.89
N VAL A 85 5.07 -8.62 -42.04
CA VAL A 85 5.58 -8.21 -43.36
C VAL A 85 6.14 -9.42 -44.12
N GLN A 86 6.91 -10.28 -43.47
CA GLN A 86 7.42 -11.51 -44.07
C GLN A 86 6.30 -12.42 -44.55
N LYS A 87 5.26 -12.64 -43.73
CA LYS A 87 4.08 -13.43 -44.11
C LYS A 87 3.38 -12.84 -45.33
N LYS A 88 3.09 -11.54 -45.33
CA LYS A 88 2.45 -10.84 -46.47
C LYS A 88 3.26 -10.94 -47.76
N LEU A 89 4.59 -10.77 -47.69
CA LEU A 89 5.48 -10.95 -48.84
C LEU A 89 5.45 -12.39 -49.35
N SER A 90 5.46 -13.35 -48.45
CA SER A 90 5.37 -14.77 -48.78
C SER A 90 4.07 -15.11 -49.49
N ASP A 91 2.94 -14.58 -49.00
CA ASP A 91 1.61 -14.77 -49.59
C ASP A 91 1.54 -14.20 -51.01
N VAL A 92 2.10 -13.01 -51.23
CA VAL A 92 2.15 -12.36 -52.55
C VAL A 92 3.08 -13.12 -53.52
N LEU A 93 4.20 -13.66 -53.02
CA LEU A 93 5.22 -14.32 -53.84
C LEU A 93 5.03 -15.85 -53.94
N GLY A 94 4.02 -16.42 -53.26
CA GLY A 94 3.77 -17.87 -53.22
C GLY A 94 4.88 -18.68 -52.54
N ILE A 95 5.69 -18.04 -51.69
CA ILE A 95 6.78 -18.71 -50.96
C ILE A 95 6.18 -19.39 -49.73
N VAL A 96 6.62 -20.61 -49.41
CA VAL A 96 6.20 -21.31 -48.17
C VAL A 96 7.20 -20.97 -47.06
N LEU A 97 6.73 -20.30 -46.00
CA LEU A 97 7.54 -20.04 -44.81
C LEU A 97 7.49 -21.23 -43.84
N PRO A 98 8.63 -21.64 -43.25
CA PRO A 98 8.65 -22.64 -42.18
C PRO A 98 7.83 -22.12 -40.99
N GLN A 99 6.89 -22.93 -40.53
CA GLN A 99 6.10 -22.61 -39.34
C GLN A 99 7.03 -22.65 -38.12
N THR A 100 7.06 -21.58 -37.34
CA THR A 100 7.71 -21.56 -36.03
C THR A 100 6.65 -21.82 -34.98
N ASP A 101 6.86 -22.86 -34.17
CA ASP A 101 5.94 -23.23 -33.09
C ASP A 101 5.77 -22.06 -32.12
N PRO A 102 4.56 -21.86 -31.57
CA PRO A 102 4.32 -20.81 -30.59
C PRO A 102 5.22 -21.03 -29.37
N ILE A 103 5.86 -19.95 -28.92
CA ILE A 103 6.61 -19.92 -27.67
C ILE A 103 5.59 -20.14 -26.54
N GLU A 104 5.67 -21.26 -25.83
CA GLU A 104 4.83 -21.54 -24.65
C GLU A 104 5.07 -20.44 -23.60
N GLU A 105 4.02 -19.69 -23.27
CA GLU A 105 3.99 -18.79 -22.11
C GLU A 105 3.67 -19.64 -20.87
N ASP A 106 4.71 -20.02 -20.10
CA ASP A 106 4.60 -20.54 -18.72
C ASP A 106 4.36 -19.43 -17.68
#